data_AF-A0A359LW42-F1
#
_entry.id   AF-A0A359LW42-F1
#
_cell.length_a   1.000
_cell.length_b   1.000
_cell.length_c   1.000
_cell.angle_alpha   90.00
_cell.angle_beta   90.00
_cell.angle_gamma   90.00
#
_symmetry.space_group_name_H-M   'P 1'
#
loop_
_entity.id
_entity.type
_entity.pdbx_description
1 polymer ?
#
loop_
_entity_poly.entity_id
_entity_poly.type
_entity_poly.pdbx_seq_one_letter_code
_entity_poly.pdbx_strand_id
1 'polypeptide(L)'
;MGLMKLLRRLFYWRSAAARESQLREEMQLHQDLLRQELEDAGFSPQAARDEVHRRFGSPLHHAEESRAAWLSQRLTELAFDLRYAARLMRRSPGVTAVAVLSAALGIGVCTTIFAIGSALLERPLRVEQPATLISIGGRSLKSGNIGPTLSWRERIVMQETAQSMQGVAAYFPGVQGVFGGAGEPVRHWGAIASANYFDVVRPRFSLGGGFLPQDDQQGRPPAIVISHRVWQSRFNGDPSLAGRSIDFNGRAVTVMGVTAPGFSGADTATFSDFWIPFSMFEDLRLLPRTALDEFDASWLLVFGRLQPGHTLEAASREFDLISARLRQDHQGAMPQRTYQLEVAGRLFPAVRGAVETVYFLLMAAALLVLLIACANIANLLLARAAARQREIATRLSIGAGRGRPRW
;
A
#
# COMPACT_ATOMS: atom_id res chain seq x y z
N MET A 1 -20.59 12.53 -12.17
CA MET A 1 -20.87 11.47 -13.18
C MET A 1 -20.86 10.05 -12.59
N GLY A 2 -21.38 9.84 -11.36
CA GLY A 2 -21.54 8.51 -10.74
C GLY A 2 -23.01 8.10 -10.54
N LEU A 3 -23.90 9.09 -10.38
CA LEU A 3 -25.32 8.90 -10.13
C LEU A 3 -26.05 8.22 -11.29
N MET A 4 -25.75 8.57 -12.54
CA MET A 4 -26.37 7.96 -13.73
C MET A 4 -25.93 6.50 -13.98
N LYS A 5 -24.73 6.09 -13.55
CA LYS A 5 -24.28 4.68 -13.63
C LYS A 5 -24.91 3.84 -12.53
N LEU A 6 -25.07 4.40 -11.33
CA LEU A 6 -25.79 3.75 -10.23
C LEU A 6 -27.29 3.61 -10.55
N LEU A 7 -27.92 4.67 -11.09
CA LEU A 7 -29.31 4.66 -11.52
C LEU A 7 -29.54 3.70 -12.69
N ARG A 8 -28.61 3.60 -13.65
CA ARG A 8 -28.69 2.56 -14.69
C ARG A 8 -28.57 1.16 -14.10
N ARG A 9 -27.65 0.91 -13.16
CA ARG A 9 -27.53 -0.41 -12.49
C ARG A 9 -28.78 -0.75 -11.66
N LEU A 10 -29.35 0.23 -10.96
CA LEU A 10 -30.61 0.09 -10.20
C LEU A 10 -31.82 -0.17 -11.11
N PHE A 11 -31.93 0.52 -12.25
CA PHE A 11 -32.99 0.29 -13.24
C PHE A 11 -32.81 -1.06 -13.96
N TYR A 12 -31.55 -1.49 -14.16
CA TYR A 12 -31.21 -2.77 -14.76
C TYR A 12 -31.49 -3.95 -13.84
N TRP A 13 -31.20 -3.82 -12.54
CA TRP A 13 -31.59 -4.79 -11.50
C TRP A 13 -33.10 -4.82 -11.29
N ARG A 14 -33.79 -3.68 -11.29
CA ARG A 14 -35.26 -3.64 -11.34
C ARG A 14 -35.81 -4.34 -12.57
N SER A 15 -35.17 -4.24 -13.73
CA SER A 15 -35.62 -4.95 -14.95
C SER A 15 -35.38 -6.45 -14.92
N ALA A 16 -34.40 -6.93 -14.15
CA ALA A 16 -34.14 -8.35 -13.97
C ALA A 16 -35.09 -8.95 -12.92
N ALA A 17 -35.24 -8.27 -11.79
CA ALA A 17 -36.20 -8.64 -10.76
C ALA A 17 -37.67 -8.56 -11.26
N ALA A 18 -38.00 -7.57 -12.08
CA ALA A 18 -39.32 -7.46 -12.70
C ALA A 18 -39.57 -8.53 -13.78
N ARG A 19 -38.54 -8.92 -14.54
CA ARG A 19 -38.65 -10.05 -15.48
C ARG A 19 -38.79 -11.38 -14.76
N GLU A 20 -38.13 -11.52 -13.61
CA GLU A 20 -38.23 -12.70 -12.78
C GLU A 20 -39.55 -12.78 -12.01
N SER A 21 -40.11 -11.64 -11.59
CA SER A 21 -41.46 -11.58 -11.04
C SER A 21 -42.50 -11.87 -12.12
N GLN A 22 -42.36 -11.29 -13.32
CA GLN A 22 -43.24 -11.59 -14.45
C GLN A 22 -43.18 -13.06 -14.86
N LEU A 23 -41.98 -13.66 -14.93
CA LEU A 23 -41.84 -15.09 -15.23
C LEU A 23 -42.50 -15.95 -14.13
N ARG A 24 -42.35 -15.58 -12.85
CA ARG A 24 -43.03 -16.28 -11.75
C ARG A 24 -44.56 -16.13 -11.82
N GLU A 25 -45.06 -14.94 -12.12
CA GLU A 25 -46.49 -14.67 -12.30
C GLU A 25 -47.05 -15.46 -13.49
N GLU A 26 -46.33 -15.50 -14.61
CA GLU A 26 -46.72 -16.26 -15.81
C GLU A 26 -46.72 -17.78 -15.55
N MET A 27 -45.73 -18.28 -14.80
CA MET A 27 -45.68 -19.69 -14.40
C MET A 27 -46.80 -20.06 -13.43
N GLN A 28 -47.13 -19.19 -12.47
CA GLN A 28 -48.25 -19.39 -11.54
C GLN A 28 -49.58 -19.40 -12.29
N LEU A 29 -49.78 -18.46 -13.21
CA LEU A 29 -50.98 -18.39 -14.04
C LEU A 29 -51.17 -19.66 -14.88
N HIS A 30 -50.08 -20.21 -15.45
CA HIS A 30 -50.17 -21.47 -16.21
C HIS A 30 -50.51 -22.68 -15.33
N GLN A 31 -49.96 -22.74 -14.11
CA GLN A 31 -50.31 -23.78 -13.14
C GLN A 31 -51.78 -23.70 -12.69
N ASP A 32 -52.30 -22.48 -12.48
CA ASP A 32 -53.69 -22.26 -12.08
C ASP A 32 -54.67 -22.63 -13.20
N LEU A 33 -54.35 -22.31 -14.46
CA LEU A 33 -55.15 -22.71 -15.63
C LEU A 33 -55.19 -24.23 -15.79
N LEU A 34 -54.05 -24.92 -15.71
CA LEU A 34 -54.00 -26.39 -15.78
C LEU A 34 -54.79 -27.04 -14.63
N ARG A 35 -54.77 -26.42 -13.44
CA ARG A 35 -55.55 -26.90 -12.30
C ARG A 35 -57.05 -26.80 -12.57
N GLN A 36 -57.52 -25.67 -13.09
CA GLN A 36 -58.92 -25.47 -13.46
C GLN A 36 -59.38 -26.47 -14.52
N GLU A 37 -58.59 -26.68 -15.58
CA GLU A 37 -58.94 -27.67 -16.62
C GLU A 37 -59.05 -29.10 -16.07
N LEU A 38 -58.20 -29.48 -15.11
CA LEU A 38 -58.25 -30.80 -14.48
C LEU A 38 -59.43 -30.94 -13.52
N GLU A 39 -59.75 -29.88 -12.76
CA GLU A 39 -60.94 -29.83 -11.91
C GLU A 39 -62.23 -29.92 -12.77
N ASP A 40 -62.29 -29.21 -13.89
CA ASP A 40 -63.41 -29.26 -14.85
C ASP A 40 -63.54 -30.62 -15.55
N ALA A 41 -62.41 -31.33 -15.75
CA ALA A 41 -62.38 -32.70 -16.25
C ALA A 41 -62.77 -33.76 -15.18
N GLY A 42 -63.17 -33.34 -13.97
CA GLY A 42 -63.71 -34.21 -12.93
C GLY A 42 -62.68 -34.76 -11.93
N PHE A 43 -61.46 -34.24 -11.92
CA PHE A 43 -60.47 -34.60 -10.89
C PHE A 43 -60.81 -33.94 -9.55
N SER A 44 -60.55 -34.64 -8.45
CA SER A 44 -60.65 -34.02 -7.12
C SER A 44 -59.58 -32.93 -6.94
N PRO A 45 -59.82 -31.88 -6.13
CA PRO A 45 -58.86 -30.77 -5.97
C PRO A 45 -57.46 -31.21 -5.52
N GLN A 46 -57.34 -32.32 -4.80
CA GLN A 46 -56.06 -32.90 -4.40
C GLN A 46 -55.40 -33.64 -5.58
N ALA A 47 -56.16 -34.46 -6.30
CA ALA A 47 -55.66 -35.18 -7.47
C ALA A 47 -55.25 -34.23 -8.62
N ALA A 48 -55.97 -33.12 -8.82
CA ALA A 48 -55.64 -32.09 -9.79
C ALA A 48 -54.30 -31.40 -9.46
N ARG A 49 -54.03 -31.09 -8.18
CA ARG A 49 -52.73 -30.50 -7.76
C ARG A 49 -51.57 -31.45 -8.00
N ASP A 50 -51.71 -32.71 -7.63
CA ASP A 50 -50.66 -33.72 -7.82
C ASP A 50 -50.39 -34.01 -9.31
N GLU A 51 -51.42 -33.88 -10.15
CA GLU A 51 -51.32 -34.02 -11.60
C GLU A 51 -50.71 -32.77 -12.26
N VAL A 52 -51.04 -31.54 -11.81
CA VAL A 52 -50.36 -30.30 -12.25
C VAL A 52 -48.87 -30.36 -11.94
N HIS A 53 -48.48 -30.79 -10.74
CA HIS A 53 -47.06 -30.94 -10.38
C HIS A 53 -46.35 -31.99 -11.25
N ARG A 54 -47.03 -33.08 -11.62
CA ARG A 54 -46.49 -34.09 -12.55
C ARG A 54 -46.37 -33.57 -13.98
N ARG A 55 -47.35 -32.82 -14.49
CA ARG A 55 -47.37 -32.31 -15.87
C ARG A 55 -46.47 -31.10 -16.09
N PHE A 56 -46.46 -30.16 -15.15
CA PHE A 56 -45.65 -28.93 -15.24
C PHE A 56 -44.18 -29.16 -14.87
N GLY A 57 -43.89 -30.17 -14.04
CA GLY A 57 -42.55 -30.48 -13.57
C GLY A 57 -42.02 -29.48 -12.55
N SER A 58 -40.70 -29.43 -12.36
CA SER A 58 -40.05 -28.53 -11.39
C SER A 58 -40.05 -27.08 -11.88
N PRO A 59 -40.73 -26.14 -11.18
CA PRO A 59 -40.72 -24.72 -11.53
C PRO A 59 -39.30 -24.11 -11.46
N LEU A 60 -38.45 -24.65 -10.58
CA LEU A 60 -37.07 -24.22 -10.48
C LEU A 60 -36.27 -24.52 -11.75
N HIS A 61 -36.57 -25.64 -12.42
CA HIS A 61 -35.91 -26.02 -13.65
C HIS A 61 -36.24 -25.07 -14.81
N HIS A 62 -37.52 -24.75 -15.01
CA HIS A 62 -37.96 -23.79 -16.04
C HIS A 62 -37.43 -22.37 -15.79
N ALA A 63 -37.34 -21.97 -14.52
CA ALA A 63 -36.71 -20.70 -14.13
C ALA A 63 -35.20 -20.69 -14.42
N GLU A 64 -34.49 -21.80 -14.19
CA GLU A 64 -33.07 -21.95 -14.51
C GLU A 64 -32.80 -21.94 -16.02
N GLU A 65 -33.60 -22.65 -16.83
CA GLU A 65 -33.49 -22.62 -18.29
C GLU A 65 -33.73 -21.22 -18.87
N SER A 66 -34.74 -20.51 -18.36
CA SER A 66 -35.04 -19.13 -18.77
C SER A 66 -33.90 -18.18 -18.40
N ARG A 67 -33.30 -18.34 -17.21
CA ARG A 67 -32.11 -17.57 -16.80
C ARG A 67 -30.91 -17.86 -17.70
N ALA A 68 -30.68 -19.12 -18.05
CA ALA A 68 -29.59 -19.53 -18.95
C ALA A 68 -29.76 -18.94 -20.36
N ALA A 69 -30.99 -18.95 -20.90
CA ALA A 69 -31.32 -18.33 -22.18
C ALA A 69 -31.13 -16.80 -22.17
N TRP A 70 -31.52 -16.11 -21.09
CA TRP A 70 -31.29 -14.68 -20.98
C TRP A 70 -29.82 -14.31 -20.86
N LEU A 71 -29.02 -15.13 -20.16
CA LEU A 71 -27.58 -14.94 -20.05
C LEU A 71 -26.87 -15.15 -21.39
N SER A 72 -27.21 -16.22 -22.13
CA SER A 72 -26.62 -16.50 -23.45
C SER A 72 -26.95 -15.41 -24.46
N GLN A 73 -28.21 -14.92 -24.47
CA GLN A 73 -28.60 -13.79 -25.31
C GLN A 73 -27.81 -12.52 -24.96
N ARG A 74 -27.63 -12.21 -23.67
CA ARG A 74 -26.86 -11.03 -23.25
C ARG A 74 -25.39 -11.12 -23.61
N LEU A 75 -24.77 -12.28 -23.46
CA LEU A 75 -23.38 -12.50 -23.87
C LEU A 75 -23.22 -12.33 -25.38
N THR A 76 -24.19 -12.80 -26.16
CA THR A 76 -24.22 -12.65 -27.61
C THR A 76 -24.39 -11.18 -28.03
N GLU A 77 -25.31 -10.45 -27.37
CA GLU A 77 -25.49 -9.00 -27.57
C GLU A 77 -24.21 -8.23 -27.24
N LEU A 78 -23.58 -8.51 -26.09
CA LEU A 78 -22.33 -7.87 -25.69
C LEU A 78 -21.19 -8.18 -26.67
N ALA A 79 -21.07 -9.42 -27.13
CA ALA A 79 -20.06 -9.81 -28.11
C ALA A 79 -20.24 -9.10 -29.45
N PHE A 80 -21.49 -8.94 -29.90
CA PHE A 80 -21.81 -8.17 -31.10
C PHE A 80 -21.41 -6.70 -30.94
N ASP A 81 -21.79 -6.07 -29.83
CA ASP A 81 -21.45 -4.68 -29.51
C ASP A 81 -19.93 -4.45 -29.43
N LEU A 82 -19.18 -5.37 -28.80
CA LEU A 82 -17.73 -5.31 -28.71
C LEU A 82 -17.07 -5.45 -30.09
N ARG A 83 -17.53 -6.40 -30.91
CA ARG A 83 -17.00 -6.61 -32.26
C ARG A 83 -17.28 -5.40 -33.17
N TYR A 84 -18.46 -4.80 -33.02
CA TYR A 84 -18.82 -3.58 -33.71
C TYR A 84 -17.98 -2.38 -33.25
N ALA A 85 -17.81 -2.18 -31.93
CA ALA A 85 -16.94 -1.15 -31.38
C ALA A 85 -15.49 -1.29 -31.86
N ALA A 86 -14.95 -2.51 -31.90
CA ALA A 86 -13.63 -2.79 -32.43
C ALA A 86 -13.50 -2.43 -33.92
N ARG A 87 -14.52 -2.76 -34.73
CA ARG A 87 -14.55 -2.39 -36.14
C ARG A 87 -14.61 -0.87 -36.33
N LEU A 88 -15.38 -0.17 -35.49
CA LEU A 88 -15.48 1.29 -35.51
C LEU A 88 -14.14 1.94 -35.14
N MET A 89 -13.46 1.43 -34.11
CA MET A 89 -12.12 1.90 -33.73
C MET A 89 -11.11 1.73 -34.86
N ARG A 90 -11.10 0.58 -35.54
CA ARG A 90 -10.21 0.31 -36.69
C ARG A 90 -10.49 1.21 -37.90
N ARG A 91 -11.75 1.62 -38.11
CA ARG A 91 -12.12 2.53 -39.21
C ARG A 91 -11.73 3.97 -38.96
N SER A 92 -11.34 4.33 -37.74
CA SER A 92 -11.00 5.71 -37.41
C SER A 92 -9.78 5.83 -36.50
N PRO A 93 -8.60 5.42 -36.99
CA PRO A 93 -7.42 5.21 -36.17
C PRO A 93 -6.94 6.48 -35.46
N GLY A 94 -7.02 7.65 -36.09
CA GLY A 94 -6.57 8.91 -35.47
C GLY A 94 -7.33 9.29 -34.19
N VAL A 95 -8.66 9.27 -34.23
CA VAL A 95 -9.48 9.60 -33.04
C VAL A 95 -9.34 8.53 -31.97
N THR A 96 -9.29 7.26 -32.35
CA THR A 96 -9.05 6.17 -31.41
C THR A 96 -7.68 6.31 -30.75
N ALA A 97 -6.63 6.64 -31.50
CA ALA A 97 -5.29 6.86 -30.98
C ALA A 97 -5.27 8.01 -29.97
N VAL A 98 -5.84 9.17 -30.32
CA VAL A 98 -5.93 10.32 -29.40
C VAL A 98 -6.67 9.94 -28.12
N ALA A 99 -7.84 9.31 -28.22
CA ALA A 99 -8.64 8.92 -27.05
C ALA A 99 -7.91 7.91 -26.16
N VAL A 100 -7.29 6.89 -26.75
CA VAL A 100 -6.54 5.86 -26.03
C VAL A 100 -5.31 6.45 -25.36
N LEU A 101 -4.52 7.26 -26.07
CA LEU A 101 -3.31 7.89 -25.50
C LEU A 101 -3.64 8.86 -24.38
N SER A 102 -4.68 9.69 -24.54
CA SER A 102 -5.12 10.62 -23.48
C SER A 102 -5.60 9.87 -22.23
N ALA A 103 -6.38 8.81 -22.41
CA ALA A 103 -6.85 7.98 -21.29
C ALA A 103 -5.68 7.23 -20.63
N ALA A 104 -4.78 6.62 -21.42
CA ALA A 104 -3.63 5.90 -20.91
C ALA A 104 -2.69 6.80 -20.11
N LEU A 105 -2.43 8.03 -20.58
CA LEU A 105 -1.60 8.99 -19.87
C LEU A 105 -2.24 9.40 -18.53
N GLY A 106 -3.53 9.75 -18.53
CA GLY A 106 -4.22 10.14 -17.30
C GLY A 106 -4.27 9.01 -16.28
N ILE A 107 -4.58 7.78 -16.72
CA ILE A 107 -4.58 6.59 -15.86
C ILE A 107 -3.16 6.32 -15.34
N GLY A 108 -2.15 6.34 -16.20
CA GLY A 108 -0.76 6.08 -15.83
C GLY A 108 -0.24 7.04 -14.76
N VAL A 109 -0.55 8.34 -14.88
CA VAL A 109 -0.19 9.35 -13.88
C VAL A 109 -0.90 9.09 -12.55
N CYS A 110 -2.22 8.88 -12.55
CA CYS A 110 -2.97 8.56 -11.33
C CYS A 110 -2.45 7.28 -10.65
N THR A 111 -2.21 6.22 -11.41
CA THR A 111 -1.69 4.95 -10.89
C THR A 111 -0.28 5.11 -10.32
N THR A 112 0.60 5.87 -10.98
CA THR A 112 1.97 6.10 -10.50
C THR A 112 1.99 6.88 -9.18
N ILE A 113 1.22 7.96 -9.08
CA ILE A 113 1.12 8.75 -7.85
C ILE A 113 0.53 7.91 -6.72
N PHE A 114 -0.52 7.13 -7.01
CA PHE A 114 -1.12 6.22 -6.03
C PHE A 114 -0.10 5.17 -5.55
N ALA A 115 0.66 4.56 -6.45
CA ALA A 115 1.66 3.55 -6.11
C ALA A 115 2.77 4.13 -5.21
N ILE A 116 3.25 5.34 -5.51
CA ILE A 116 4.24 6.04 -4.68
C ILE A 116 3.66 6.35 -3.29
N GLY A 117 2.43 6.88 -3.23
CA GLY A 117 1.76 7.19 -1.97
C GLY A 117 1.54 5.97 -1.08
N SER A 118 1.02 4.87 -1.65
CA SER A 118 0.84 3.61 -0.92
C SER A 118 2.17 3.04 -0.45
N ALA A 119 3.22 3.10 -1.28
CA ALA A 119 4.56 2.65 -0.89
C ALA A 119 5.19 3.47 0.26
N LEU A 120 4.88 4.77 0.35
CA LEU A 120 5.41 5.66 1.39
C LEU A 120 4.58 5.62 2.69
N LEU A 121 3.25 5.51 2.58
CA LEU A 121 2.33 5.62 3.72
C LEU A 121 1.99 4.28 4.37
N GLU A 122 2.00 3.18 3.60
CA GLU A 122 1.49 1.87 4.04
C GLU A 122 2.54 0.76 4.01
N ARG A 123 3.83 1.11 4.16
CA ARG A 123 4.91 0.13 4.06
C ARG A 123 4.90 -0.87 5.23
N PRO A 124 4.60 -2.17 5.02
CA PRO A 124 4.68 -3.14 6.10
C PRO A 124 6.16 -3.37 6.47
N LEU A 125 6.52 -3.11 7.72
CA LEU A 125 7.84 -3.46 8.23
C LEU A 125 7.99 -4.98 8.26
N ARG A 126 9.01 -5.49 7.57
CA ARG A 126 9.37 -6.91 7.57
C ARG A 126 10.19 -7.26 8.81
N VAL A 127 9.55 -7.13 9.97
CA VAL A 127 10.11 -7.37 11.29
C VAL A 127 9.16 -8.22 12.11
N GLU A 128 9.67 -8.87 13.14
CA GLU A 128 8.83 -9.63 14.05
C GLU A 128 7.96 -8.68 14.90
N GLN A 129 6.66 -8.98 14.98
CA GLN A 129 5.67 -8.25 15.79
C GLN A 129 5.75 -6.71 15.63
N PRO A 130 5.52 -6.17 14.42
CA PRO A 130 5.75 -4.74 14.11
C PRO A 130 4.95 -3.78 15.00
N ALA A 131 3.78 -4.20 15.49
CA ALA A 131 2.96 -3.40 16.41
C ALA A 131 3.64 -3.06 17.75
N THR A 132 4.65 -3.83 18.14
CA THR A 132 5.43 -3.60 19.37
C THR A 132 6.65 -2.71 19.13
N LEU A 133 6.99 -2.38 17.87
CA LEU A 133 8.13 -1.52 17.55
C LEU A 133 7.67 -0.08 17.57
N ILE A 134 8.28 0.74 18.42
CA ILE A 134 7.88 2.11 18.69
C ILE A 134 8.98 3.04 18.20
N SER A 135 8.64 4.00 17.35
CA SER A 135 9.49 5.14 17.04
C SER A 135 9.36 6.17 18.15
N ILE A 136 10.49 6.68 18.63
CA ILE A 136 10.56 7.68 19.69
C ILE A 136 11.18 8.94 19.06
N GLY A 137 10.49 10.06 19.16
CA GLY A 137 11.04 11.36 18.79
C GLY A 137 10.69 12.45 19.79
N GLY A 138 11.14 13.66 19.53
CA GLY A 138 11.05 14.77 20.46
C GLY A 138 9.93 15.74 20.09
N ARG A 139 9.07 16.11 21.03
CA ARG A 139 8.07 17.19 20.87
C ARG A 139 8.55 18.42 21.62
N SER A 140 8.90 19.47 20.89
CA SER A 140 9.31 20.75 21.48
C SER A 140 8.20 21.34 22.35
N LEU A 141 8.52 21.70 23.58
CA LEU A 141 7.60 22.39 24.48
C LEU A 141 7.41 23.87 24.10
N LYS A 142 8.34 24.45 23.32
CA LYS A 142 8.28 25.85 22.89
C LYS A 142 7.40 26.04 21.66
N SER A 143 7.62 25.23 20.63
CA SER A 143 6.90 25.37 19.34
C SER A 143 5.80 24.32 19.13
N GLY A 144 5.76 23.26 19.94
CA GLY A 144 4.90 22.10 19.69
C GLY A 144 5.38 21.21 18.54
N ASN A 145 6.44 21.61 17.82
CA ASN A 145 6.96 20.85 16.69
C ASN A 145 7.50 19.51 17.15
N ILE A 146 7.14 18.46 16.41
CA ILE A 146 7.63 17.11 16.64
C ILE A 146 8.81 16.91 15.68
N GLY A 147 9.97 16.57 16.22
CA GLY A 147 11.18 16.24 15.48
C GLY A 147 11.51 14.76 15.63
N PRO A 148 12.01 14.10 14.57
CA PRO A 148 12.28 12.67 14.61
C PRO A 148 13.60 12.34 15.34
N THR A 149 14.47 13.33 15.54
CA THR A 149 15.83 13.11 16.04
C THR A 149 15.99 13.38 17.53
N LEU A 150 16.77 12.53 18.18
CA LEU A 150 17.18 12.61 19.58
C LEU A 150 18.72 12.54 19.69
N SER A 151 19.26 12.83 20.87
CA SER A 151 20.70 12.68 21.15
C SER A 151 21.05 11.26 21.57
N TRP A 152 22.34 10.92 21.47
CA TRP A 152 22.84 9.64 21.99
C TRP A 152 22.65 9.52 23.50
N ARG A 153 22.83 10.62 24.25
CA ARG A 153 22.64 10.64 25.70
C ARG A 153 21.20 10.36 26.11
N GLU A 154 20.21 10.95 25.43
CA GLU A 154 18.80 10.64 25.70
C GLU A 154 18.50 9.16 25.48
N ARG A 155 19.01 8.57 24.40
CA ARG A 155 18.86 7.13 24.13
C ARG A 155 19.44 6.26 25.26
N ILE A 156 20.64 6.60 25.77
CA ILE A 156 21.26 5.86 26.88
C ILE A 156 20.36 5.88 28.11
N VAL A 157 19.87 7.05 28.50
CA VAL A 157 18.99 7.16 29.67
C VAL A 157 17.67 6.42 29.45
N MET A 158 17.08 6.48 28.25
CA MET A 158 15.88 5.69 27.93
C MET A 158 16.15 4.18 28.04
N GLN A 159 17.28 3.72 27.53
CA GLN A 159 17.68 2.31 27.60
C GLN A 159 17.84 1.82 29.05
N GLU A 160 18.29 2.69 29.95
CA GLU A 160 18.54 2.37 31.36
C GLU A 160 17.30 2.49 32.25
N THR A 161 16.39 3.42 31.93
CA THR A 161 15.28 3.80 32.82
C THR A 161 13.91 3.34 32.37
N ALA A 162 13.69 3.10 31.06
CA ALA A 162 12.38 2.72 30.55
C ALA A 162 12.07 1.25 30.83
N GLN A 163 11.09 1.00 31.70
CA GLN A 163 10.60 -0.32 32.07
C GLN A 163 9.58 -0.86 31.06
N SER A 164 8.86 0.02 30.36
CA SER A 164 7.93 -0.41 29.30
C SER A 164 8.62 -0.94 28.05
N MET A 165 9.94 -0.81 27.93
CA MET A 165 10.71 -1.22 26.75
C MET A 165 11.60 -2.44 27.05
N GLN A 166 11.63 -3.40 26.12
CA GLN A 166 12.61 -4.50 26.10
C GLN A 166 14.02 -4.00 25.75
N GLY A 167 14.08 -2.92 24.99
CA GLY A 167 15.32 -2.28 24.57
C GLY A 167 15.04 -1.05 23.72
N VAL A 168 16.02 -0.16 23.69
CA VAL A 168 16.04 1.12 22.98
C VAL A 168 17.29 1.20 22.11
N ALA A 169 17.09 1.14 20.81
CA ALA A 169 18.14 1.26 19.82
C ALA A 169 18.15 2.64 19.17
N ALA A 170 19.31 3.06 18.68
CA ALA A 170 19.42 4.24 17.84
C ALA A 170 20.10 3.90 16.54
N TYR A 171 19.82 4.69 15.51
CA TYR A 171 20.53 4.62 14.26
C TYR A 171 20.52 6.00 13.57
N PHE A 172 21.44 6.17 12.63
CA PHE A 172 21.51 7.33 11.76
C PHE A 172 21.62 6.86 10.30
N PRO A 173 20.62 7.17 9.45
CA PRO A 173 20.59 6.76 8.06
C PRO A 173 21.46 7.67 7.17
N GLY A 174 21.61 7.28 5.90
CA GLY A 174 22.22 8.14 4.88
C GLY A 174 23.75 8.10 4.87
N VAL A 175 24.35 7.09 5.52
CA VAL A 175 25.80 6.88 5.49
C VAL A 175 26.19 6.32 4.12
N GLN A 176 27.19 6.90 3.47
CA GLN A 176 27.70 6.39 2.21
C GLN A 176 28.78 5.34 2.45
N GLY A 177 28.75 4.28 1.64
CA GLY A 177 29.74 3.22 1.68
C GLY A 177 30.03 2.68 0.28
N VAL A 178 31.25 2.19 0.08
CA VAL A 178 31.70 1.53 -1.15
C VAL A 178 32.28 0.18 -0.76
N PHE A 179 31.76 -0.88 -1.37
CA PHE A 179 32.31 -2.23 -1.24
C PHE A 179 33.43 -2.42 -2.25
N GLY A 180 34.61 -2.81 -1.78
CA GLY A 180 35.73 -3.19 -2.64
C GLY A 180 35.54 -4.55 -3.31
N GLY A 181 36.53 -4.95 -4.12
CA GLY A 181 36.51 -6.19 -4.89
C GLY A 181 36.55 -5.97 -6.41
N ALA A 182 36.38 -7.06 -7.18
CA ALA A 182 36.38 -7.01 -8.63
C ALA A 182 35.06 -6.42 -9.17
N GLY A 183 35.15 -5.27 -9.86
CA GLY A 183 34.01 -4.59 -10.47
C GLY A 183 34.04 -3.08 -10.25
N GLU A 184 33.11 -2.34 -10.85
CA GLU A 184 33.03 -0.89 -10.65
C GLU A 184 32.65 -0.53 -9.20
N PRO A 185 33.28 0.50 -8.60
CA PRO A 185 32.90 1.00 -7.29
C PRO A 185 31.53 1.68 -7.37
N VAL A 186 30.51 1.00 -6.86
CA VAL A 186 29.15 1.54 -6.76
C VAL A 186 28.96 2.12 -5.36
N ARG A 187 28.38 3.32 -5.29
CA ARG A 187 28.02 3.96 -4.03
C ARG A 187 26.75 3.31 -3.46
N HIS A 188 26.87 2.82 -2.23
CA HIS A 188 25.77 2.30 -1.44
C HIS A 188 25.41 3.26 -0.31
N TRP A 189 24.17 3.18 0.15
CA TRP A 189 23.66 3.98 1.25
C TRP A 189 23.24 3.06 2.38
N GLY A 190 23.74 3.31 3.57
CA GLY A 190 23.47 2.51 4.76
C GLY A 190 23.20 3.39 5.97
N ALA A 191 23.32 2.76 7.13
CA ALA A 191 23.14 3.42 8.40
C ALA A 191 24.27 3.06 9.38
N ILE A 192 24.52 3.96 10.32
CA ILE A 192 25.18 3.58 11.57
C ILE A 192 24.10 3.22 12.59
N ALA A 193 24.27 2.14 13.32
CA ALA A 193 23.25 1.61 14.22
C ALA A 193 23.88 1.09 15.51
N SER A 194 23.17 1.19 16.63
CA SER A 194 23.64 0.66 17.90
C SER A 194 23.74 -0.87 17.83
N ALA A 195 24.62 -1.45 18.63
CA ALA A 195 24.85 -2.89 18.67
C ALA A 195 23.54 -3.67 18.89
N ASN A 196 22.68 -3.19 19.78
CA ASN A 196 21.37 -3.78 20.06
C ASN A 196 20.29 -3.49 19.00
N TYR A 197 20.61 -2.82 17.88
CA TYR A 197 19.63 -2.44 16.86
C TYR A 197 18.87 -3.65 16.33
N PHE A 198 19.55 -4.75 16.03
CA PHE A 198 18.93 -5.94 15.48
C PHE A 198 18.14 -6.74 16.52
N ASP A 199 18.50 -6.64 17.81
CA ASP A 199 17.75 -7.25 18.91
C ASP A 199 16.42 -6.52 19.17
N VAL A 200 16.44 -5.18 19.01
CA VAL A 200 15.26 -4.33 19.12
C VAL A 200 14.43 -4.45 17.85
N VAL A 201 14.98 -4.28 16.66
CA VAL A 201 14.19 -4.29 15.42
C VAL A 201 13.68 -5.69 15.08
N ARG A 202 14.46 -6.74 15.37
CA ARG A 202 14.16 -8.15 15.05
C ARG A 202 13.79 -8.38 13.58
N PRO A 203 14.69 -8.04 12.63
CA PRO A 203 14.54 -8.55 11.28
C PRO A 203 14.91 -10.02 11.21
N ARG A 204 14.47 -10.69 10.15
CA ARG A 204 15.00 -12.01 9.80
C ARG A 204 16.35 -11.88 9.10
N PHE A 205 17.21 -12.88 9.27
CA PHE A 205 18.50 -12.99 8.61
C PHE A 205 18.51 -14.15 7.62
N SER A 206 19.17 -13.95 6.47
CA SER A 206 19.50 -15.01 5.53
C SER A 206 20.77 -15.76 5.95
N LEU A 207 21.75 -15.05 6.53
CA LEU A 207 23.01 -15.60 7.03
C LEU A 207 23.42 -14.86 8.31
N GLY A 208 24.07 -15.57 9.23
CA GLY A 208 24.62 -14.96 10.45
C GLY A 208 23.55 -14.28 11.32
N GLY A 209 23.90 -13.11 11.88
CA GLY A 209 23.03 -12.35 12.76
C GLY A 209 23.34 -10.86 12.79
N GLY A 210 22.83 -10.19 13.82
CA GLY A 210 23.11 -8.78 14.08
C GLY A 210 24.48 -8.54 14.72
N PHE A 211 24.67 -7.32 15.22
CA PHE A 211 25.84 -6.99 16.02
C PHE A 211 25.78 -7.63 17.40
N LEU A 212 26.95 -7.78 18.01
CA LEU A 212 27.11 -8.17 19.39
C LEU A 212 27.22 -6.91 20.27
N PRO A 213 26.83 -6.95 21.56
CA PRO A 213 26.90 -5.79 22.46
C PRO A 213 28.28 -5.12 22.52
N GLN A 214 29.34 -5.91 22.33
CA GLN A 214 30.71 -5.42 22.31
C GLN A 214 31.08 -4.65 21.04
N ASP A 215 30.36 -4.79 19.92
CA ASP A 215 30.72 -4.17 18.64
C ASP A 215 30.57 -2.64 18.65
N ASP A 216 29.83 -2.08 19.61
CA ASP A 216 29.77 -0.63 19.86
C ASP A 216 30.96 -0.10 20.68
N GLN A 217 31.83 -0.96 21.22
CA GLN A 217 32.98 -0.55 22.01
C GLN A 217 34.13 -0.06 21.11
N GLN A 218 34.76 1.05 21.50
CA GLN A 218 35.92 1.60 20.79
C GLN A 218 37.09 0.59 20.79
N GLY A 219 37.80 0.50 19.66
CA GLY A 219 38.94 -0.41 19.50
C GLY A 219 38.59 -1.86 19.13
N ARG A 220 37.31 -2.18 18.93
CA ARG A 220 36.89 -3.49 18.41
C ARG A 220 37.11 -3.60 16.90
N PRO A 221 37.28 -4.84 16.36
CA PRO A 221 37.32 -5.06 14.93
C PRO A 221 36.08 -4.48 14.24
N PRO A 222 36.23 -3.75 13.12
CA PRO A 222 35.10 -3.21 12.36
C PRO A 222 34.13 -4.32 11.93
N ALA A 223 32.84 -4.07 12.14
CA ALA A 223 31.77 -5.00 11.83
C ALA A 223 30.76 -4.38 10.85
N ILE A 224 30.11 -5.21 10.03
CA ILE A 224 29.09 -4.77 9.09
C ILE A 224 27.99 -5.82 8.96
N VAL A 225 26.74 -5.38 8.89
CA VAL A 225 25.62 -6.19 8.42
C VAL A 225 25.22 -5.67 7.05
N ILE A 226 24.96 -6.56 6.08
CA ILE A 226 24.60 -6.15 4.72
C ILE A 226 23.18 -6.60 4.36
N SER A 227 22.57 -5.88 3.42
CA SER A 227 21.26 -6.25 2.92
C SER A 227 21.34 -7.46 1.99
N HIS A 228 20.25 -8.23 1.90
CA HIS A 228 20.12 -9.29 0.90
C HIS A 228 20.43 -8.81 -0.53
N ARG A 229 20.07 -7.56 -0.86
CA ARG A 229 20.29 -6.96 -2.19
C ARG A 229 21.78 -6.85 -2.50
N VAL A 230 22.57 -6.32 -1.57
CA VAL A 230 24.03 -6.20 -1.71
C VAL A 230 24.67 -7.58 -1.78
N TRP A 231 24.24 -8.50 -0.93
CA TRP A 231 24.75 -9.87 -0.94
C TRP A 231 24.57 -10.56 -2.30
N GLN A 232 23.39 -10.42 -2.91
CA GLN A 232 23.13 -10.98 -4.23
C GLN A 232 23.90 -10.25 -5.35
N SER A 233 23.92 -8.91 -5.34
CA SER A 233 24.49 -8.13 -6.45
C SER A 233 26.00 -7.97 -6.43
N ARG A 234 26.64 -7.96 -5.25
CA ARG A 234 28.09 -7.75 -5.09
C ARG A 234 28.85 -9.03 -4.75
N PHE A 235 28.21 -9.95 -4.04
CA PHE A 235 28.84 -11.17 -3.54
C PHE A 235 28.27 -12.44 -4.17
N ASN A 236 27.48 -12.31 -5.25
CA ASN A 236 26.86 -13.42 -5.99
C ASN A 236 26.10 -14.41 -5.09
N GLY A 237 25.59 -13.95 -3.95
CA GLY A 237 24.91 -14.83 -3.01
C GLY A 237 25.82 -15.86 -2.32
N ASP A 238 27.11 -15.58 -2.11
CA ASP A 238 28.03 -16.50 -1.43
C ASP A 238 27.54 -16.84 0.00
N PRO A 239 27.16 -18.10 0.30
CA PRO A 239 26.66 -18.49 1.61
C PRO A 239 27.72 -18.46 2.72
N SER A 240 29.00 -18.39 2.35
CA SER A 240 30.13 -18.37 3.29
C SER A 240 30.53 -16.96 3.73
N LEU A 241 29.79 -15.92 3.32
CA LEU A 241 30.14 -14.53 3.57
C LEU A 241 30.07 -14.12 5.05
N ALA A 242 29.14 -14.69 5.82
CA ALA A 242 29.03 -14.39 7.25
C ALA A 242 30.29 -14.87 8.01
N GLY A 243 30.84 -14.01 8.85
CA GLY A 243 32.11 -14.20 9.56
C GLY A 243 33.35 -13.89 8.73
N ARG A 244 33.24 -13.62 7.42
CA ARG A 244 34.38 -13.25 6.58
C ARG A 244 34.62 -11.74 6.60
N SER A 245 35.88 -11.38 6.32
CA SER A 245 36.26 -10.00 6.10
C SER A 245 36.06 -9.59 4.64
N ILE A 246 35.50 -8.41 4.43
CA ILE A 246 35.34 -7.77 3.12
C ILE A 246 36.01 -6.40 3.13
N ASP A 247 36.37 -5.91 1.95
CA ASP A 247 36.82 -4.52 1.80
C ASP A 247 35.62 -3.58 1.75
N PHE A 248 35.57 -2.62 2.67
CA PHE A 248 34.55 -1.58 2.75
C PHE A 248 35.23 -0.24 3.03
N ASN A 249 35.05 0.72 2.13
CA ASN A 249 35.75 2.02 2.14
C ASN A 249 37.28 1.90 2.24
N GLY A 250 37.88 0.87 1.62
CA GLY A 250 39.33 0.64 1.65
C GLY A 250 39.84 0.02 2.96
N ARG A 251 38.95 -0.52 3.80
CA ARG A 251 39.29 -1.18 5.06
C ARG A 251 38.61 -2.54 5.18
N ALA A 252 39.33 -3.49 5.76
CA ALA A 252 38.80 -4.79 6.14
C ALA A 252 37.73 -4.65 7.24
N VAL A 253 36.50 -5.11 6.96
CA VAL A 253 35.38 -5.17 7.91
C VAL A 253 34.79 -6.57 7.93
N THR A 254 34.40 -7.07 9.10
CA THR A 254 33.82 -8.42 9.24
C THR A 254 32.32 -8.39 9.02
N VAL A 255 31.82 -9.26 8.13
CA VAL A 255 30.38 -9.39 7.88
C VAL A 255 29.74 -10.20 9.00
N MET A 256 28.92 -9.57 9.84
CA MET A 256 28.23 -10.25 10.95
C MET A 256 27.02 -11.05 10.47
N GLY A 257 26.36 -10.57 9.41
CA GLY A 257 25.21 -11.23 8.84
C GLY A 257 24.66 -10.54 7.60
N VAL A 258 23.71 -11.24 6.98
CA VAL A 258 22.96 -10.78 5.81
C VAL A 258 21.48 -10.78 6.17
N THR A 259 20.81 -9.65 6.00
CA THR A 259 19.38 -9.54 6.29
C THR A 259 18.56 -10.35 5.28
N ALA A 260 17.34 -10.75 5.65
CA ALA A 260 16.42 -11.46 4.76
C ALA A 260 15.87 -10.56 3.63
N PRO A 261 15.38 -11.14 2.52
CA PRO A 261 14.80 -10.39 1.41
C PRO A 261 13.70 -9.41 1.84
N GLY A 262 13.83 -8.16 1.41
CA GLY A 262 12.86 -7.09 1.63
C GLY A 262 13.00 -6.32 2.94
N PHE A 263 13.94 -6.69 3.82
CA PHE A 263 14.32 -5.83 4.94
C PHE A 263 15.39 -4.83 4.50
N SER A 264 15.11 -3.53 4.68
CA SER A 264 16.03 -2.44 4.35
C SER A 264 16.13 -1.39 5.47
N GLY A 265 15.76 -1.76 6.69
CA GLY A 265 15.71 -0.86 7.85
C GLY A 265 14.31 -0.74 8.44
N ALA A 266 14.26 -0.21 9.67
CA ALA A 266 13.03 0.07 10.41
C ALA A 266 12.37 1.41 10.03
N ASP A 267 13.00 2.19 9.14
CA ASP A 267 12.50 3.45 8.62
C ASP A 267 11.75 3.26 7.29
N THR A 268 10.72 4.06 7.05
CA THR A 268 9.97 3.98 5.79
C THR A 268 10.51 4.92 4.71
N ALA A 269 11.20 6.00 5.08
CA ALA A 269 11.70 7.00 4.14
C ALA A 269 13.09 6.65 3.56
N THR A 270 13.87 5.86 4.28
CA THR A 270 15.24 5.50 3.89
C THR A 270 15.41 4.00 3.65
N PHE A 271 16.30 3.66 2.73
CA PHE A 271 16.70 2.28 2.45
C PHE A 271 18.17 2.13 2.84
N SER A 272 18.47 1.14 3.67
CA SER A 272 19.83 0.80 4.05
C SER A 272 20.27 -0.48 3.32
N ASP A 273 21.37 -0.36 2.59
CA ASP A 273 22.11 -1.46 1.98
C ASP A 273 23.05 -2.14 2.96
N PHE A 274 23.44 -1.43 4.02
CA PHE A 274 24.31 -1.94 5.08
C PHE A 274 24.05 -1.20 6.39
N TRP A 275 24.53 -1.79 7.47
CA TRP A 275 24.58 -1.23 8.80
C TRP A 275 25.98 -1.42 9.36
N ILE A 276 26.50 -0.39 10.03
CA ILE A 276 27.77 -0.44 10.77
C ILE A 276 27.54 0.01 12.23
N PRO A 277 28.32 -0.47 13.21
CA PRO A 277 28.17 -0.11 14.61
C PRO A 277 28.68 1.30 14.93
N PHE A 278 28.29 1.85 16.09
CA PHE A 278 28.73 3.19 16.51
C PHE A 278 30.24 3.28 16.82
N SER A 279 30.92 2.16 17.05
CA SER A 279 32.39 2.12 17.16
C SER A 279 33.11 2.65 15.92
N MET A 280 32.46 2.62 14.75
CA MET A 280 32.98 3.15 13.48
C MET A 280 32.58 4.61 13.21
N PHE A 281 31.89 5.28 14.14
CA PHE A 281 31.36 6.64 13.93
C PHE A 281 32.44 7.68 13.63
N GLU A 282 33.53 7.67 14.39
CA GLU A 282 34.63 8.63 14.24
C GLU A 282 35.29 8.55 12.85
N ASP A 283 35.35 7.36 12.28
CA ASP A 283 35.93 7.13 10.95
C ASP A 283 35.12 7.80 9.83
N LEU A 284 33.82 8.01 10.06
CA LEU A 284 32.93 8.60 9.05
C LEU A 284 33.04 10.13 8.99
N ARG A 285 33.59 10.78 10.05
CA ARG A 285 33.75 12.24 10.17
C ARG A 285 32.48 13.03 9.84
N LEU A 286 31.31 12.48 10.17
CA LEU A 286 30.00 13.08 9.87
C LEU A 286 29.66 14.23 10.82
N LEU A 287 30.05 14.08 12.08
CA LEU A 287 29.78 15.00 13.18
C LEU A 287 30.98 15.01 14.13
N PRO A 288 31.13 16.05 14.97
CA PRO A 288 32.14 16.07 16.02
C PRO A 288 31.99 14.87 16.97
N ARG A 289 33.11 14.37 17.51
CA ARG A 289 33.12 13.27 18.49
C ARG A 289 32.22 13.56 19.70
N THR A 290 32.12 14.82 20.10
CA THR A 290 31.30 15.28 21.24
C THR A 290 29.80 15.05 21.03
N ALA A 291 29.34 14.81 19.79
CA ALA A 291 27.93 14.54 19.48
C ALA A 291 27.39 13.23 20.12
N LEU A 292 28.26 12.36 20.64
CA LEU A 292 27.87 11.18 21.44
C LEU A 292 27.79 11.47 22.95
N ASP A 293 28.33 12.60 23.40
CA ASP A 293 28.40 13.00 24.81
C ASP A 293 27.43 14.13 25.15
N GLU A 294 26.92 14.82 24.14
CA GLU A 294 26.05 15.99 24.24
C GLU A 294 24.54 15.63 24.20
N PHE A 295 23.73 16.37 24.96
CA PHE A 295 22.26 16.26 24.97
C PHE A 295 21.59 17.15 23.91
N ASP A 296 22.26 18.20 23.44
CA ASP A 296 21.75 19.14 22.43
C ASP A 296 22.04 18.69 20.99
N ALA A 297 22.97 17.75 20.80
CA ALA A 297 23.23 17.09 19.52
C ALA A 297 22.11 16.10 19.15
N SER A 298 21.01 16.59 18.54
CA SER A 298 19.87 15.76 18.11
C SER A 298 19.96 15.33 16.65
N TRP A 299 20.49 14.13 16.41
CA TRP A 299 20.72 13.61 15.06
C TRP A 299 20.32 12.13 14.88
N LEU A 300 19.92 11.45 15.95
CA LEU A 300 19.63 10.02 15.93
C LEU A 300 18.14 9.73 15.84
N LEU A 301 17.78 8.75 15.03
CA LEU A 301 16.45 8.18 15.05
C LEU A 301 16.44 7.02 16.05
N VAL A 302 15.45 7.01 16.95
CA VAL A 302 15.42 6.10 18.09
C VAL A 302 14.19 5.19 18.03
N PHE A 303 14.41 3.91 18.26
CA PHE A 303 13.37 2.89 18.33
C PHE A 303 13.39 2.19 19.68
N GLY A 304 12.21 1.97 20.25
CA GLY A 304 12.00 1.10 21.39
C GLY A 304 11.17 -0.13 20.99
N ARG A 305 11.40 -1.26 21.64
CA ARG A 305 10.49 -2.41 21.54
C ARG A 305 9.68 -2.52 22.82
N LEU A 306 8.36 -2.44 22.72
CA LEU A 306 7.46 -2.53 23.85
C LEU A 306 7.54 -3.92 24.52
N GLN A 307 7.54 -3.94 25.85
CA GLN A 307 7.40 -5.17 26.64
C GLN A 307 6.03 -5.83 26.43
N PRO A 308 5.92 -7.16 26.52
CA PRO A 308 4.63 -7.84 26.47
C PRO A 308 3.74 -7.35 27.62
N GLY A 309 2.46 -7.11 27.32
CA GLY A 309 1.50 -6.62 28.31
C GLY A 309 1.52 -5.12 28.58
N HIS A 310 2.51 -4.38 28.06
CA HIS A 310 2.47 -2.92 28.09
C HIS A 310 1.70 -2.36 26.89
N THR A 311 1.08 -1.19 27.06
CA THR A 311 0.41 -0.47 25.97
C THR A 311 1.20 0.78 25.57
N LEU A 312 0.97 1.28 24.36
CA LEU A 312 1.60 2.51 23.87
C LEU A 312 1.27 3.71 24.75
N GLU A 313 0.06 3.78 25.27
CA GLU A 313 -0.40 4.86 26.16
C GLU A 313 0.33 4.81 27.52
N ALA A 314 0.52 3.60 28.06
CA ALA A 314 1.28 3.42 29.31
C ALA A 314 2.75 3.82 29.12
N ALA A 315 3.37 3.38 28.03
CA ALA A 315 4.73 3.79 27.67
C ALA A 315 4.83 5.30 27.45
N SER A 316 3.84 5.93 26.81
CA SER A 316 3.85 7.38 26.58
C SER A 316 3.88 8.16 27.89
N ARG A 317 3.08 7.76 28.89
CA ARG A 317 3.09 8.38 30.23
C ARG A 317 4.42 8.17 30.96
N GLU A 318 5.02 6.99 30.83
CA GLU A 318 6.35 6.74 31.39
C GLU A 318 7.41 7.65 30.76
N PHE A 319 7.40 7.77 29.43
CA PHE A 319 8.34 8.63 28.71
C PHE A 319 8.13 10.13 29.01
N ASP A 320 6.90 10.56 29.31
CA ASP A 320 6.65 11.90 29.82
C ASP A 320 7.40 12.14 31.15
N LEU A 321 7.36 11.18 32.08
CA LEU A 321 8.10 11.25 33.34
C LEU A 321 9.62 11.23 33.13
N ILE A 322 10.12 10.35 32.25
CA ILE A 322 11.56 10.30 31.89
C ILE A 322 12.01 11.64 31.32
N SER A 323 11.23 12.24 30.41
CA SER A 323 11.55 13.55 29.84
C SER A 323 11.55 14.68 30.87
N ALA A 324 10.61 14.65 31.84
CA ALA A 324 10.57 15.63 32.92
C ALA A 324 11.79 15.50 33.83
N ARG A 325 12.16 14.27 34.18
CA ARG A 325 13.33 13.98 35.02
C ARG A 325 14.63 14.39 34.36
N LEU A 326 14.82 14.02 33.09
CA LEU A 326 15.99 14.41 32.31
C LEU A 326 16.15 15.94 32.22
N ARG A 327 15.05 16.68 31.99
CA ARG A 327 15.10 18.15 31.96
C ARG A 327 15.45 18.75 33.31
N GLN A 328 15.05 18.11 34.40
CA GLN A 328 15.37 18.54 35.75
C GLN A 328 16.83 18.25 36.11
N ASP A 329 17.37 17.10 35.71
CA ASP A 329 18.75 16.69 36.04
C ASP A 329 19.79 17.38 35.14
N HIS A 330 19.43 17.76 33.91
CA HIS A 330 20.32 18.39 32.92
C HIS A 330 19.83 19.79 32.51
N GLN A 331 19.55 20.64 33.50
CA GLN A 331 19.10 22.02 33.25
C GLN A 331 20.12 22.80 32.40
N GLY A 332 19.64 23.49 31.37
CA GLY A 332 20.46 24.29 30.45
C GLY A 332 21.09 23.52 29.29
N ALA A 333 21.40 22.23 29.45
CA ALA A 333 21.97 21.38 28.39
C ALA A 333 20.91 20.61 27.58
N MET A 334 19.79 20.23 28.21
CA MET A 334 18.76 19.46 27.53
C MET A 334 17.79 20.34 26.74
N PRO A 335 17.46 19.99 25.48
CA PRO A 335 16.37 20.61 24.74
C PRO A 335 15.04 20.57 25.52
N GLN A 336 14.29 21.67 25.51
CA GLN A 336 12.97 21.73 26.18
C GLN A 336 11.92 20.97 25.37
N ARG A 337 11.83 19.66 25.58
CA ARG A 337 10.93 18.74 24.87
C ARG A 337 10.37 17.63 25.76
N THR A 338 9.25 17.05 25.34
CA THR A 338 8.77 15.72 25.77
C THR A 338 9.04 14.69 24.67
N TYR A 339 8.74 13.43 24.93
CA TYR A 339 8.88 12.38 23.93
C TYR A 339 7.53 12.04 23.30
N GLN A 340 7.52 11.84 21.98
CA GLN A 340 6.39 11.35 21.22
C GLN A 340 6.68 9.93 20.78
N LEU A 341 5.82 9.01 21.21
CA LEU A 341 5.89 7.60 20.83
C LEU A 341 4.84 7.31 19.77
N GLU A 342 5.21 6.54 18.74
CA GLU A 342 4.30 6.03 17.71
C GLU A 342 4.73 4.65 17.26
N VAL A 343 3.79 3.83 16.76
CA VAL A 343 4.13 2.56 16.11
C VAL A 343 5.03 2.84 14.90
N ALA A 344 6.17 2.15 14.83
CA ALA A 344 7.13 2.26 13.74
C ALA A 344 6.54 1.72 12.43
N GLY A 345 7.18 2.06 11.30
CA GLY A 345 6.70 1.64 9.98
C GLY A 345 5.75 2.63 9.34
N ARG A 346 5.71 3.85 9.86
CA ARG A 346 5.03 4.99 9.25
C ARG A 346 6.03 6.14 9.17
N LEU A 347 5.82 7.05 8.22
CA LEU A 347 6.56 8.31 8.20
C LEU A 347 6.38 9.01 9.54
N PHE A 348 7.46 9.53 10.11
CA PHE A 348 7.40 10.26 11.38
C PHE A 348 6.47 11.48 11.24
N PRO A 349 5.69 11.86 12.28
CA PRO A 349 4.68 12.92 12.18
C PRO A 349 5.16 14.23 11.56
N ALA A 350 6.40 14.61 11.86
CA ALA A 350 7.08 15.81 11.33
C ALA A 350 7.04 15.89 9.80
N VAL A 351 7.17 14.74 9.14
CA VAL A 351 7.26 14.62 7.68
C VAL A 351 5.95 14.12 7.09
N ARG A 352 5.21 13.28 7.83
CA ARG A 352 3.95 12.68 7.40
C ARG A 352 2.94 13.72 6.91
N GLY A 353 2.68 14.77 7.68
CA GLY A 353 1.69 15.78 7.32
C GLY A 353 2.02 16.53 6.02
N ALA A 354 3.31 16.85 5.81
CA ALA A 354 3.77 17.48 4.57
C ALA A 354 3.64 16.53 3.38
N VAL A 355 4.04 15.26 3.55
CA VAL A 355 3.95 14.23 2.50
C VAL A 355 2.49 13.94 2.14
N GLU A 356 1.60 13.79 3.12
CA GLU A 356 0.17 13.60 2.89
C GLU A 356 -0.43 14.80 2.13
N THR A 357 -0.09 16.02 2.52
CA THR A 357 -0.56 17.23 1.84
C THR A 357 -0.12 17.27 0.37
N VAL A 358 1.17 17.04 0.11
CA VAL A 358 1.72 17.00 -1.26
C VAL A 358 1.09 15.86 -2.06
N TYR A 359 0.94 14.68 -1.46
CA TYR A 359 0.31 13.52 -2.09
C TYR A 359 -1.14 13.82 -2.50
N PHE A 360 -1.96 14.36 -1.61
CA PHE A 360 -3.36 14.68 -1.93
C PHE A 360 -3.47 15.80 -2.98
N LEU A 361 -2.59 16.80 -2.94
CA LEU A 361 -2.52 17.85 -3.95
C LEU A 361 -2.19 17.28 -5.34
N LEU A 362 -1.14 16.44 -5.43
CA LEU A 362 -0.75 15.77 -6.68
C LEU A 362 -1.85 14.83 -7.19
N MET A 363 -2.51 14.10 -6.29
CA MET A 363 -3.63 13.22 -6.65
C MET A 363 -4.82 14.01 -7.19
N ALA A 364 -5.18 15.13 -6.57
CA ALA A 364 -6.25 16.01 -7.03
C ALA A 364 -5.94 16.59 -8.42
N ALA A 365 -4.70 17.07 -8.62
CA ALA A 365 -4.25 17.56 -9.92
C ALA A 365 -4.29 16.46 -11.00
N ALA A 366 -3.82 15.25 -10.69
CA ALA A 366 -3.85 14.12 -11.61
C ALA A 366 -5.29 13.71 -11.98
N LEU A 367 -6.20 13.67 -11.01
CA LEU A 367 -7.61 13.41 -11.25
C LEU A 367 -8.26 14.48 -12.11
N LEU A 368 -7.91 15.76 -11.93
CA LEU A 368 -8.39 16.85 -12.77
C LEU A 368 -7.92 16.67 -14.22
N VAL A 369 -6.64 16.35 -14.43
CA VAL A 369 -6.08 16.06 -15.77
C VAL A 369 -6.81 14.88 -16.41
N LEU A 370 -7.07 13.81 -15.66
CA LEU A 370 -7.84 12.66 -16.14
C LEU A 370 -9.29 13.05 -16.50
N LEU A 371 -9.93 13.93 -15.73
CA LEU A 371 -11.26 14.44 -16.03
C LEU A 371 -11.28 15.29 -17.30
N ILE A 372 -10.27 16.13 -17.52
CA ILE A 372 -10.10 16.91 -18.75
C ILE A 372 -9.92 15.98 -19.95
N ALA A 373 -9.08 14.94 -19.82
CA ALA A 373 -8.94 13.91 -20.86
C ALA A 373 -10.27 13.22 -21.17
N CYS A 374 -11.04 12.84 -20.14
CA CYS A 374 -12.37 12.26 -20.32
C CYS A 374 -13.35 13.22 -21.01
N ALA A 375 -13.34 14.50 -20.63
CA ALA A 375 -14.18 15.53 -21.26
C ALA A 375 -13.83 15.73 -22.73
N ASN A 376 -12.54 15.75 -23.07
CA ASN A 376 -12.07 15.84 -24.45
C ASN A 376 -12.53 14.63 -25.28
N ILE A 377 -12.43 13.42 -24.73
CA ILE A 377 -12.94 12.22 -25.38
C ILE A 377 -14.47 12.31 -25.56
N ALA A 378 -15.20 12.76 -24.55
CA ALA A 378 -16.64 12.92 -24.62
C ALA A 378 -17.05 13.94 -25.71
N ASN A 379 -16.34 15.06 -25.82
CA ASN A 379 -16.56 16.08 -26.85
C ASN A 379 -16.30 15.53 -28.26
N LEU A 380 -15.24 14.75 -28.45
CA LEU A 380 -14.95 14.08 -29.72
C LEU A 380 -16.05 13.08 -30.11
N LEU A 381 -16.55 12.30 -29.14
CA LEU A 381 -17.65 11.36 -29.37
C LEU A 381 -18.97 12.08 -29.67
N LEU A 382 -19.24 13.19 -28.98
CA LEU A 382 -20.43 14.01 -29.20
C LEU A 382 -20.40 14.66 -30.60
N ALA A 383 -19.26 15.22 -31.01
CA ALA A 383 -19.08 15.79 -32.34
C ALA A 383 -19.33 14.75 -33.45
N ARG A 384 -18.89 13.50 -33.23
CA ARG A 384 -19.19 12.39 -34.15
C ARG A 384 -20.65 12.00 -34.18
N ALA A 385 -21.30 11.94 -33.02
CA ALA A 385 -22.73 11.63 -32.96
C ALA A 385 -23.54 12.70 -33.71
N ALA A 386 -23.18 13.98 -33.54
CA ALA A 386 -23.77 15.10 -34.27
C ALA A 386 -23.53 15.00 -35.79
N ALA A 387 -22.31 14.63 -36.22
CA ALA A 387 -22.02 14.42 -37.65
C ALA A 387 -22.86 13.28 -38.27
N ARG A 388 -23.26 12.27 -37.48
CA ARG A 388 -24.11 11.15 -37.91
C ARG A 388 -25.61 11.44 -37.76
N GLN A 389 -26.00 12.63 -37.30
CA GLN A 389 -27.40 12.97 -37.03
C GLN A 389 -28.28 12.91 -38.28
N ARG A 390 -27.75 13.29 -39.46
CA ARG A 390 -28.46 13.17 -40.74
C ARG A 390 -28.68 11.71 -41.14
N GLU A 391 -27.67 10.86 -41.00
CA GLU A 391 -27.76 9.39 -41.24
C GLU A 391 -28.83 8.76 -40.34
N ILE A 392 -28.87 9.14 -39.06
CA ILE A 392 -29.84 8.64 -38.08
C ILE A 392 -31.26 9.11 -38.41
N ALA A 393 -31.44 10.38 -38.78
CA ALA A 393 -32.73 10.94 -39.13
C ALA A 393 -33.35 10.24 -40.37
N THR A 394 -32.56 9.99 -41.41
CA THR A 394 -33.02 9.26 -42.61
C THR A 394 -33.40 7.81 -42.30
N ARG A 395 -32.71 7.15 -41.36
CA ARG A 395 -33.07 5.78 -40.95
C ARG A 395 -34.32 5.72 -40.07
N LEU A 396 -34.53 6.72 -39.22
CA LEU A 396 -35.76 6.87 -38.45
C LEU A 396 -36.96 7.11 -39.37
N SER A 397 -36.80 7.86 -40.47
CA SER A 397 -37.87 8.05 -41.46
C SER A 397 -38.22 6.79 -42.26
N ILE A 398 -37.31 5.79 -42.30
CA ILE A 398 -37.55 4.47 -42.95
C ILE A 398 -38.06 3.44 -41.92
N GLY A 399 -38.39 3.85 -40.68
CA GLY A 399 -39.08 3.00 -39.70
C GLY A 399 -38.18 2.29 -38.68
N ALA A 400 -36.91 2.69 -38.52
CA ALA A 400 -36.08 2.17 -37.44
C ALA A 400 -36.63 2.59 -36.06
N GLY A 401 -36.86 1.63 -35.14
CA GLY A 401 -37.51 1.86 -33.84
C GLY A 401 -36.71 2.75 -32.87
N ARG A 402 -37.40 3.65 -32.16
CA ARG A 402 -36.82 4.69 -31.26
C ARG A 402 -36.20 4.17 -29.95
N GLY A 403 -36.58 2.99 -29.48
CA GLY A 403 -36.15 2.45 -28.17
C GLY A 403 -34.80 1.73 -28.17
N ARG A 404 -34.25 1.44 -29.34
CA ARG A 404 -32.94 0.80 -29.51
C ARG A 404 -32.35 1.36 -30.80
N PRO A 405 -31.31 2.22 -30.74
CA PRO A 405 -30.47 2.36 -31.91
C PRO A 405 -29.74 1.02 -32.04
N ARG A 406 -30.38 0.05 -32.72
CA ARG A 406 -29.71 -1.12 -33.26
C ARG A 406 -28.73 -0.54 -34.27
N TRP A 407 -27.49 -0.38 -33.82
CA TRP A 407 -26.32 -0.04 -34.63
C TRP A 407 -25.72 -1.30 -35.20
#